data_AF-A0A354HSH4-F1
#
_entry.id   AF-A0A354HSH4-F1
#
_cell.length_a   1.000
_cell.length_b   1.000
_cell.length_c   1.000
_cell.angle_alpha   90.00
_cell.angle_beta   90.00
_cell.angle_gamma   90.00
#
_symmetry.space_group_name_H-M   'P 1'
#
loop_
_entity.id
_entity.type
_entity.pdbx_description
1 polymer ?
#
loop_
_entity_poly.entity_id
_entity_poly.type
_entity_poly.pdbx_seq_one_letter_code
_entity_poly.pdbx_strand_id
1 'polypeptide(L)' 'MSHRLLVINPGSTSTKISVFEDERPLLEQTLRHSAEELKVYDNIIDQYQFRKDIILESLHSQGINLNKL' A
#
# COMPACT_ATOMS: atom_id res chain seq x y z
N MET A 1 -5.13 -2.14 25.35
CA MET A 1 -4.27 -2.68 24.27
C MET A 1 -4.35 -1.68 23.13
N SER A 2 -3.26 -1.41 22.42
CA SER A 2 -3.33 -0.63 21.18
C SER A 2 -3.56 -1.55 19.99
N HIS A 3 -4.30 -1.07 19.00
CA HIS A 3 -4.54 -1.77 17.74
C HIS A 3 -3.69 -1.15 16.63
N ARG A 4 -3.13 -1.97 15.76
CA ARG A 4 -2.51 -1.47 14.54
C ARG A 4 -3.47 -1.61 13.37
N LEU A 5 -3.58 -0.55 12.58
CA LEU A 5 -4.44 -0.51 11.41
C LEU A 5 -3.59 -0.23 10.17
N LEU A 6 -3.70 -1.10 9.18
CA LEU A 6 -3.21 -0.84 7.83
C LEU A 6 -4.37 -0.37 6.96
N VAL A 7 -4.31 0.88 6.52
CA VAL A 7 -5.31 1.47 5.62
C VAL A 7 -4.72 1.48 4.20
N ILE A 8 -5.45 0.90 3.25
CA ILE A 8 -5.04 0.83 1.85
C ILE A 8 -6.13 1.49 1.00
N ASN A 9 -5.75 2.49 0.22
CA ASN A 9 -6.65 3.21 -0.69
C ASN A 9 -6.06 3.21 -2.12
N PRO A 10 -6.46 2.24 -2.97
CA PRO A 10 -6.07 2.21 -4.38
C PRO A 10 -6.82 3.29 -5.17
N GLY A 11 -6.07 4.20 -5.80
CA GLY A 11 -6.57 5.13 -6.82
C GLY A 11 -6.16 4.70 -8.24
N SER A 12 -6.58 5.47 -9.25
CA SER A 12 -6.29 5.18 -10.66
C SER A 12 -4.79 5.08 -10.93
N THR A 13 -4.02 6.11 -10.58
CA THR A 13 -2.56 6.21 -10.82
C THR A 13 -1.74 6.22 -9.53
N SER A 14 -2.35 5.84 -8.40
CA SER A 14 -1.64 5.77 -7.14
C SER A 14 -2.25 4.76 -6.18
N THR A 15 -1.57 4.46 -5.09
CA THR A 15 -2.11 3.74 -3.95
C THR A 15 -1.58 4.39 -2.69
N LYS A 16 -2.49 4.93 -1.88
CA LYS A 16 -2.11 5.47 -0.58
C LYS A 16 -2.16 4.34 0.45
N ILE A 17 -1.09 4.22 1.22
CA ILE A 17 -1.03 3.33 2.38
C ILE A 17 -0.74 4.15 3.63
N SER A 18 -1.38 3.77 4.73
CA SER A 18 -1.10 4.36 6.05
C SER A 18 -1.13 3.28 7.12
N VAL A 19 -0.23 3.37 8.09
CA VAL A 19 -0.21 2.51 9.27
C VAL A 19 -0.48 3.38 10.48
N PHE A 20 -1.47 2.99 11.29
CA PHE A 20 -1.81 3.65 12.54
C PHE A 20 -1.60 2.71 13.72
N GLU A 21 -1.31 3.28 14.87
CA GLU A 21 -1.44 2.65 16.18
C GLU A 21 -2.52 3.43 16.94
N ASP A 22 -3.71 2.84 17.05
CA ASP A 22 -4.96 3.52 17.40
C ASP A 22 -5.17 4.78 16.53
N GLU A 23 -5.16 5.97 17.13
CA GLU A 23 -5.33 7.25 16.44
C GLU A 23 -4.00 7.86 15.96
N ARG A 24 -2.86 7.26 16.31
CA ARG A 24 -1.54 7.80 16.00
C ARG A 24 -1.04 7.28 14.65
N PRO A 25 -0.73 8.15 13.67
CA PRO A 25 -0.08 7.72 12.43
C PRO A 25 1.36 7.31 12.70
N LEU A 26 1.74 6.13 12.21
CA LEU A 26 3.11 5.62 12.21
C LEU A 26 3.77 5.76 10.83
N LEU A 27 2.98 5.63 9.76
CA LEU A 27 3.43 5.75 8.38
C LEU A 27 2.29 6.31 7.54
N GLU A 28 2.60 7.22 6.61
CA GLU A 28 1.73 7.58 5.50
C GLU A 28 2.56 7.66 4.22
N GLN A 29 2.14 6.95 3.17
CA GLN A 29 2.89 6.90 1.93
C GLN A 29 1.94 6.86 0.73
N THR A 30 2.34 7.57 -0.32
CA THR A 30 1.66 7.52 -1.62
C THR A 30 2.55 6.81 -2.61
N LEU A 31 2.16 5.61 -3.01
CA LEU A 31 2.80 4.83 -4.06
C LEU A 31 2.25 5.35 -5.39
N ARG A 32 3.10 5.95 -6.22
CA ARG A 32 2.70 6.48 -7.52
C ARG A 32 2.95 5.45 -8.58
N HIS A 33 1.99 5.34 -9.48
CA HIS A 33 2.04 4.41 -10.60
C HIS A 33 2.13 5.19 -11.92
N SER A 34 3.14 4.91 -12.73
CA SER A 34 3.27 5.51 -14.06
C SER A 34 2.15 5.05 -15.00
N ALA A 35 1.89 5.80 -16.07
CA ALA A 35 0.94 5.32 -17.08
C ALA A 35 1.53 4.14 -17.86
N GLU A 36 2.84 4.15 -18.09
CA GLU A 36 3.56 3.09 -18.80
C GLU A 36 3.46 1.75 -18.09
N GLU A 37 3.68 1.69 -16.77
CA GLU A 37 3.59 0.44 -16.03
C GLU A 37 2.15 -0.10 -15.93
N LEU A 38 1.14 0.78 -15.92
CA LEU A 38 -0.26 0.37 -15.80
C LEU A 38 -0.86 -0.07 -17.15
N LYS A 39 -0.32 0.44 -18.27
CA LYS A 39 -0.77 0.11 -19.63
C LYS A 39 -0.62 -1.37 -19.99
N VAL A 40 0.19 -2.14 -19.26
CA VAL A 40 0.38 -3.58 -19.51
C VAL A 40 -0.78 -4.44 -19.00
N TYR A 41 -1.71 -3.86 -18.23
CA TYR A 41 -2.85 -4.56 -17.66
C TYR A 41 -4.13 -4.21 -18.42
N ASP A 42 -4.82 -5.24 -18.93
CA ASP A 42 -6.06 -5.06 -19.69
C ASP A 42 -7.23 -4.62 -18.80
N ASN A 43 -7.28 -5.13 -17.56
CA ASN A 43 -8.32 -4.80 -16.58
C ASN A 43 -7.72 -4.32 -15.25
N ILE A 44 -8.51 -3.57 -14.47
CA ILE A 44 -8.10 -3.10 -13.14
C ILE A 44 -7.75 -4.26 -12.21
N ILE A 45 -8.50 -5.38 -12.29
CA ILE A 45 -8.27 -6.54 -11.43
C ILE A 45 -6.92 -7.22 -11.71
N ASP A 46 -6.40 -7.10 -12.94
CA ASP A 46 -5.12 -7.68 -13.34
C ASP A 46 -3.94 -6.97 -12.63
N GLN A 47 -4.17 -5.75 -12.13
CA GLN A 47 -3.19 -4.98 -11.34
C GLN A 47 -3.06 -5.46 -9.90
N TYR A 48 -3.91 -6.40 -9.43
CA TYR A 48 -3.97 -6.80 -8.03
C TYR A 48 -2.61 -7.22 -7.47
N GLN A 49 -1.94 -8.14 -8.17
CA GLN A 49 -0.68 -8.70 -7.70
C GLN A 49 0.42 -7.63 -7.69
N PHE A 50 0.52 -6.85 -8.75
CA PHE A 50 1.43 -5.70 -8.86
C PHE A 50 1.27 -4.70 -7.71
N ARG A 51 0.04 -4.25 -7.44
CA ARG A 51 -0.22 -3.30 -6.36
C ARG A 51 0.10 -3.90 -5.00
N LYS A 52 -0.27 -5.16 -4.79
CA LYS A 52 0.05 -5.89 -3.55
C LYS A 52 1.56 -5.93 -3.31
N ASP A 53 2.35 -6.29 -4.32
CA ASP A 53 3.80 -6.44 -4.17
C ASP A 53 4.48 -5.12 -3.82
N ILE A 54 4.10 -4.01 -4.49
CA ILE A 54 4.63 -2.69 -4.14
C ILE A 54 4.24 -2.28 -2.72
N ILE A 55 3.00 -2.56 -2.28
CA ILE A 55 2.59 -2.28 -0.89
C ILE A 55 3.46 -3.05 0.09
N LEU A 56 3.67 -4.35 -0.14
CA LEU A 56 4.47 -5.20 0.74
C LEU A 56 5.94 -4.74 0.79
N GLU A 57 6.53 -4.42 -0.35
CA GLU A 57 7.89 -3.88 -0.45
C GLU A 57 8.01 -2.55 0.30
N SER A 58 7.03 -1.65 0.12
CA SER A 58 7.00 -0.37 0.79
C SER A 58 6.96 -0.53 2.31
N LEU A 59 6.05 -1.38 2.83
CA LEU A 59 5.95 -1.65 4.27
C LEU A 59 7.23 -2.26 4.82
N HIS A 60 7.81 -3.22 4.11
CA HIS A 60 9.08 -3.84 4.49
C HIS A 60 10.23 -2.82 4.54
N SER A 61 10.34 -1.94 3.54
CA SER A 61 11.38 -0.90 3.48
C SER A 61 11.28 0.12 4.62
N GLN A 62 10.08 0.35 5.14
CA GLN A 62 9.81 1.21 6.29
C GLN A 62 9.89 0.47 7.64
N GLY A 63 10.30 -0.80 7.64
CA GLY A 63 10.43 -1.60 8.85
C GLY A 63 9.10 -2.04 9.48
N ILE A 64 7.98 -1.96 8.75
CA ILE A 64 6.68 -2.43 9.20
C ILE A 64 6.58 -3.94 9.01
N ASN A 65 6.46 -4.67 10.12
CA ASN A 65 6.26 -6.12 10.10
C ASN A 65 4.78 -6.46 10.17
N LEU A 66 4.25 -7.09 9.11
CA LEU A 66 2.84 -7.47 9.00
C LEU A 66 2.39 -8.50 10.04
N ASN A 67 3.30 -9.36 10.53
CA ASN A 67 2.97 -10.33 11.58
C ASN A 67 2.80 -9.67 12.97
N LYS A 68 3.05 -8.37 13.06
CA LYS A 68 2.87 -7.54 14.26
C LYS A 68 1.78 -6.48 14.08
N LEU A 69 0.97 -6.59 13.03
CA LEU A 69 -0.27 -5.82 12.87
C LEU A 69 -1.39 -6.46 13.67
#